data_AF-A0A2U1QES6-F1
#
_entry.id   AF-A0A2U1QES6-F1
#
_cell.length_a   1.000
_cell.length_b   1.000
_cell.length_c   1.000
_cell.angle_alpha   90.00
_cell.angle_beta   90.00
_cell.angle_gamma   90.00
#
_symmetry.space_group_name_H-M   'P 1'
#
loop_
_entity.id
_entity.type
_entity.pdbx_description
1 polymer ?
#
loop_
_entity_poly.entity_id
_entity_poly.type
_entity_poly.pdbx_seq_one_letter_code
_entity_poly.pdbx_strand_id
1 'polypeptide(L)'
;MLPIASHHFSAYLASPDWRKHHAALVALAQISPGCSKALNRDSQQVVTMVLNSFHHPHPRVRWAAITAIARLSIELYSHFQLQYYTRVLPALASAMGDPRLQAHAASALINFNKNCTPDMLTPYLDEIVSALCLLLQSGNNKFWVQEAALTALASVADNSTQEQFQKYYDQVMPYLKAILLVSKDEKASCMLRVKAKRCIGHFVGKDKFRDDPKPVNSSFYDANSVYHELLVVLGYYWNGLSVSDLPLSYSTHFDRSLDYKSLGVTSIEELLVKMGDRVHWREHRESKVKYVMSASVVEVRRRLYLKPDVQTLLNSHHGEIKFGIFEDVYWDQFKRIFHYGFYGLTDLDHLCEALKDILEVELDRSGEKVIKAVKRYNLRKRKRQLSEPGPRPKKIAPSKCK
;
A
#
# COMPACT_ATOMS: atom_id res chain seq x y z
N MET A 1 -18.90 -6.65 22.03
CA MET A 1 -19.07 -6.93 20.59
C MET A 1 -18.54 -8.30 20.18
N LEU A 2 -17.32 -8.71 20.56
CA LEU A 2 -16.78 -10.03 20.16
C LEU A 2 -17.63 -11.25 20.57
N PRO A 3 -18.21 -11.35 21.78
CA PRO A 3 -19.00 -12.53 22.16
C PRO A 3 -20.26 -12.73 21.28
N ILE A 4 -20.94 -11.63 20.95
CA ILE A 4 -22.12 -11.63 20.08
C ILE A 4 -21.70 -11.96 18.63
N ALA A 5 -20.62 -11.36 18.13
CA ALA A 5 -20.12 -11.60 16.79
C ALA A 5 -19.58 -13.03 16.61
N SER A 6 -18.92 -13.60 17.63
CA SER A 6 -18.32 -14.94 17.59
C SER A 6 -19.36 -16.05 17.37
N HIS A 7 -20.53 -15.94 18.03
CA HIS A 7 -21.66 -16.85 17.80
C HIS A 7 -22.15 -16.82 16.34
N HIS A 8 -22.15 -15.64 15.71
CA HIS A 8 -22.55 -15.50 14.31
C HIS A 8 -21.45 -15.87 13.31
N PHE A 9 -20.17 -15.70 13.66
CA PHE A 9 -19.05 -16.06 12.78
C PHE A 9 -19.02 -17.53 12.45
N SER A 10 -19.21 -18.41 13.43
CA SER A 10 -19.23 -19.86 13.19
C SER A 10 -20.36 -20.25 12.23
N ALA A 11 -21.55 -19.65 12.38
CA ALA A 11 -22.68 -19.90 11.48
C ALA A 11 -22.46 -19.33 10.07
N TYR A 12 -21.86 -18.14 9.95
CA TYR A 12 -21.60 -17.50 8.67
C TYR A 12 -20.47 -18.18 7.89
N LEU A 13 -19.46 -18.70 8.59
CA LEU A 13 -18.37 -19.51 8.05
C LEU A 13 -18.77 -20.96 7.79
N ALA A 14 -19.90 -21.44 8.32
CA ALA A 14 -20.46 -22.73 7.92
C ALA A 14 -21.40 -22.60 6.70
N SER A 15 -21.74 -21.38 6.29
CA SER A 15 -22.74 -21.15 5.25
C SER A 15 -22.18 -21.46 3.85
N PRO A 16 -22.95 -22.11 2.96
CA PRO A 16 -22.55 -22.30 1.57
C PRO A 16 -22.48 -20.98 0.78
N ASP A 17 -23.04 -19.89 1.29
CA ASP A 17 -22.95 -18.57 0.66
C ASP A 17 -21.59 -17.92 0.96
N TRP A 18 -20.77 -17.78 -0.08
CA TRP A 18 -19.46 -17.13 0.01
C TRP A 18 -19.55 -15.69 0.53
N ARG A 19 -20.69 -15.00 0.36
CA ARG A 19 -20.88 -13.63 0.87
C ARG A 19 -20.93 -13.59 2.39
N LYS A 20 -21.56 -14.59 3.01
CA LYS A 20 -21.60 -14.73 4.48
C LYS A 20 -20.22 -15.05 5.04
N HIS A 21 -19.50 -15.97 4.39
CA HIS A 21 -18.10 -16.23 4.68
C HIS A 21 -17.24 -14.95 4.63
N HIS A 22 -17.32 -14.22 3.51
CA HIS A 22 -16.59 -12.98 3.32
C HIS A 22 -16.94 -11.95 4.40
N ALA A 23 -18.24 -11.76 4.68
CA ALA A 23 -18.71 -10.81 5.68
C ALA A 23 -18.17 -11.15 7.08
N ALA A 24 -18.14 -12.42 7.47
CA ALA A 24 -17.59 -12.85 8.74
C ALA A 24 -16.10 -12.53 8.87
N LEU A 25 -15.30 -12.83 7.83
CA LEU A 25 -13.86 -12.55 7.82
C LEU A 25 -13.54 -11.05 7.84
N VAL A 26 -14.29 -10.25 7.07
CA VAL A 26 -14.13 -8.79 7.09
C VAL A 26 -14.55 -8.21 8.43
N ALA A 27 -15.68 -8.64 8.99
CA ALA A 27 -16.13 -8.19 10.30
C ALA A 27 -15.10 -8.52 11.39
N LEU A 28 -14.56 -9.74 11.38
CA LEU A 28 -13.48 -10.17 12.28
C LEU A 28 -12.26 -9.23 12.18
N ALA A 29 -11.81 -8.93 10.95
CA ALA A 29 -10.71 -7.99 10.74
C ALA A 29 -11.03 -6.60 11.30
N GLN A 30 -12.23 -6.07 11.06
CA GLN A 30 -12.58 -4.72 11.51
C GLN A 30 -12.72 -4.59 13.03
N ILE A 31 -13.23 -5.61 13.72
CA ILE A 31 -13.42 -5.55 15.19
C ILE A 31 -12.17 -5.92 15.98
N SER A 32 -11.17 -6.52 15.32
CA SER A 32 -9.95 -6.99 15.99
C SER A 32 -9.19 -5.94 16.82
N PRO A 33 -9.08 -4.64 16.43
CA PRO A 33 -8.41 -3.64 17.24
C PRO A 33 -9.09 -3.40 18.60
N GLY A 34 -10.42 -3.50 18.65
CA GLY A 34 -11.20 -3.32 19.87
C GLY A 34 -11.38 -4.58 20.71
N CYS A 35 -10.88 -5.73 20.25
CA CYS A 35 -11.21 -7.04 20.83
C CYS A 35 -9.98 -7.92 21.15
N SER A 36 -8.77 -7.36 21.17
CA SER A 36 -7.51 -8.10 21.36
C SER A 36 -7.50 -9.05 22.57
N LYS A 37 -7.97 -8.60 23.74
CA LYS A 37 -8.06 -9.43 24.96
C LYS A 37 -8.94 -10.68 24.79
N ALA A 38 -10.06 -10.55 24.11
CA ALA A 38 -11.00 -11.65 23.90
C ALA A 38 -10.55 -12.55 22.73
N LEU A 39 -9.98 -11.97 21.67
CA LEU A 39 -9.37 -12.71 20.58
C LEU A 39 -8.17 -13.55 21.04
N ASN A 40 -7.41 -13.12 22.04
CA ASN A 40 -6.33 -13.92 22.61
C ASN A 40 -6.85 -15.19 23.32
N ARG A 41 -8.03 -15.13 23.96
CA ARG A 41 -8.64 -16.28 24.64
C ARG A 41 -9.07 -17.38 23.67
N ASP A 42 -9.66 -17.00 22.53
CA ASP A 42 -10.20 -17.94 21.52
C ASP A 42 -9.34 -17.99 20.23
N SER A 43 -8.07 -17.59 20.31
CA SER A 43 -7.22 -17.32 19.14
C SER A 43 -7.06 -18.54 18.22
N GLN A 44 -6.96 -19.74 18.77
CA GLN A 44 -6.71 -20.96 18.00
C GLN A 44 -7.86 -21.28 17.04
N GLN A 45 -9.09 -21.15 17.52
CA GLN A 45 -10.28 -21.44 16.71
C GLN A 45 -10.43 -20.40 15.61
N VAL A 46 -10.31 -19.12 15.95
CA VAL A 46 -10.39 -18.00 15.01
C VAL A 46 -9.32 -18.11 13.91
N VAL A 47 -8.06 -18.34 14.29
CA VAL A 47 -6.95 -18.47 13.33
C VAL A 47 -7.15 -19.66 12.42
N THR A 48 -7.62 -20.78 12.95
CA THR A 48 -7.89 -21.98 12.14
C THR A 48 -8.97 -21.71 11.10
N MET A 49 -10.06 -21.04 11.48
CA MET A 49 -11.13 -20.66 10.55
C MET A 49 -10.62 -19.71 9.45
N VAL A 50 -9.82 -18.71 9.83
CA VAL A 50 -9.26 -17.75 8.87
C VAL A 50 -8.31 -18.46 7.90
N LEU A 51 -7.41 -19.32 8.39
CA LEU A 51 -6.45 -20.04 7.56
C LEU A 51 -7.13 -21.05 6.62
N ASN A 52 -8.19 -21.72 7.05
CA ASN A 52 -8.98 -22.60 6.17
C ASN A 52 -9.57 -21.81 4.99
N SER A 53 -9.91 -20.54 5.22
CA SER A 53 -10.48 -19.65 4.21
C SER A 53 -9.48 -19.20 3.12
N PHE A 54 -8.17 -19.45 3.29
CA PHE A 54 -7.16 -19.21 2.25
C PHE A 54 -7.36 -20.10 1.02
N HIS A 55 -7.98 -21.27 1.19
CA HIS A 55 -8.22 -22.23 0.12
C HIS A 55 -9.66 -22.15 -0.43
N HIS A 56 -10.45 -21.16 0.00
CA HIS A 56 -11.83 -21.03 -0.43
C HIS A 56 -11.91 -20.79 -1.95
N PRO A 57 -12.86 -21.42 -2.68
CA PRO A 57 -12.94 -21.32 -4.15
C PRO A 57 -13.14 -19.87 -4.63
N HIS A 58 -13.89 -19.07 -3.86
CA HIS A 58 -14.17 -17.68 -4.19
C HIS A 58 -13.03 -16.71 -3.81
N PRO A 59 -12.47 -15.93 -4.75
CA PRO A 59 -11.27 -15.10 -4.52
C PRO A 59 -11.49 -13.97 -3.51
N ARG A 60 -12.71 -13.42 -3.38
CA ARG A 60 -13.00 -12.40 -2.35
C ARG A 60 -12.88 -12.97 -0.93
N VAL A 61 -13.24 -14.23 -0.73
CA VAL A 61 -13.13 -14.88 0.59
C VAL A 61 -11.67 -15.08 0.94
N ARG A 62 -10.85 -15.56 0.00
CA ARG A 62 -9.39 -15.64 0.16
C ARG A 62 -8.77 -14.27 0.49
N TRP A 63 -9.17 -13.23 -0.24
CA TRP A 63 -8.74 -11.86 0.02
C TRP A 63 -9.09 -11.41 1.45
N ALA A 64 -10.32 -11.65 1.89
CA ALA A 64 -10.77 -11.30 3.25
C ALA A 64 -10.01 -12.08 4.33
N ALA A 65 -9.67 -13.35 4.08
CA ALA A 65 -8.86 -14.17 4.97
C ALA A 65 -7.44 -13.61 5.14
N ILE A 66 -6.78 -13.22 4.03
CA ILE A 66 -5.47 -12.57 4.06
C ILE A 66 -5.55 -11.24 4.83
N THR A 67 -6.60 -10.44 4.61
CA THR A 67 -6.83 -9.20 5.35
C THR A 67 -6.99 -9.45 6.86
N ALA A 68 -7.71 -10.50 7.24
CA ALA A 68 -7.87 -10.88 8.64
C ALA A 68 -6.53 -11.27 9.27
N ILE A 69 -5.71 -12.10 8.61
CA ILE A 69 -4.35 -12.41 9.09
C ILE A 69 -3.49 -11.15 9.22
N ALA A 70 -3.47 -10.30 8.20
CA ALA A 70 -2.68 -9.06 8.21
C ALA A 70 -3.06 -8.16 9.40
N ARG A 71 -4.36 -8.12 9.73
CA ARG A 71 -4.84 -7.32 10.86
C ARG A 71 -4.55 -7.98 12.20
N LEU A 72 -4.84 -9.27 12.35
CA LEU A 72 -4.53 -10.02 13.58
C LEU A 72 -3.03 -9.94 13.92
N SER A 73 -2.16 -9.93 12.90
CA SER A 73 -0.72 -9.74 13.05
C SER A 73 -0.32 -8.44 13.73
N ILE A 74 -1.12 -7.37 13.55
CA ILE A 74 -0.90 -6.06 14.16
C ILE A 74 -1.53 -6.03 15.55
N GLU A 75 -2.79 -6.48 15.68
CA GLU A 75 -3.57 -6.27 16.89
C GLU A 75 -3.25 -7.25 18.03
N LEU A 76 -2.75 -8.45 17.72
CA LEU A 76 -2.41 -9.48 18.71
C LEU A 76 -0.93 -9.48 19.10
N TYR A 77 -0.10 -8.63 18.47
CA TYR A 77 1.33 -8.45 18.73
C TYR A 77 2.11 -9.79 18.79
N SER A 78 3.31 -9.79 19.39
CA SER A 78 4.30 -10.88 19.32
C SER A 78 3.79 -12.28 19.69
N HIS A 79 2.77 -12.40 20.54
CA HIS A 79 2.18 -13.69 20.90
C HIS A 79 1.57 -14.40 19.67
N PHE A 80 1.01 -13.64 18.73
CA PHE A 80 0.41 -14.21 17.53
C PHE A 80 1.44 -14.83 16.59
N GLN A 81 2.52 -14.09 16.31
CA GLN A 81 3.58 -14.60 15.46
C GLN A 81 4.20 -15.84 16.10
N LEU A 82 4.57 -15.77 17.38
CA LEU A 82 5.23 -16.86 18.10
C LEU A 82 4.41 -18.15 18.07
N GLN A 83 3.08 -18.04 18.19
CA GLN A 83 2.19 -19.19 18.24
C GLN A 83 1.81 -19.74 16.86
N TYR A 84 1.71 -18.89 15.83
CA TYR A 84 1.08 -19.27 14.55
C TYR A 84 1.99 -19.17 13.33
N TYR A 85 3.27 -18.79 13.45
CA TYR A 85 4.19 -18.66 12.32
C TYR A 85 4.27 -19.90 11.44
N THR A 86 4.26 -21.09 12.05
CA THR A 86 4.34 -22.37 11.33
C THR A 86 3.19 -22.62 10.37
N ARG A 87 2.03 -21.98 10.61
CA ARG A 87 0.84 -22.10 9.76
C ARG A 87 0.65 -20.87 8.88
N VAL A 88 0.99 -19.68 9.38
CA VAL A 88 0.75 -18.42 8.69
C VAL A 88 1.78 -18.16 7.60
N LEU A 89 3.07 -18.41 7.84
CA LEU A 89 4.12 -18.15 6.86
C LEU A 89 3.94 -18.98 5.57
N PRO A 90 3.71 -20.31 5.64
CA PRO A 90 3.42 -21.10 4.42
C PRO A 90 2.12 -20.67 3.73
N ALA A 91 1.08 -20.33 4.49
CA ALA A 91 -0.19 -19.89 3.91
C ALA A 91 -0.04 -18.57 3.14
N LEU A 92 0.73 -17.62 3.66
CA LEU A 92 1.05 -16.37 2.96
C LEU A 92 1.97 -16.60 1.76
N ALA A 93 2.97 -17.47 1.88
CA ALA A 93 3.86 -17.83 0.79
C ALA A 93 3.08 -18.45 -0.39
N SER A 94 2.22 -19.43 -0.10
CA SER A 94 1.31 -20.04 -1.08
C SER A 94 0.34 -19.02 -1.70
N ALA A 95 -0.25 -18.13 -0.89
CA ALA A 95 -1.17 -17.10 -1.38
C ALA A 95 -0.50 -16.09 -2.34
N MET A 96 0.82 -15.89 -2.25
CA MET A 96 1.57 -15.10 -3.23
C MET A 96 1.61 -15.73 -4.63
N GLY A 97 1.32 -17.04 -4.74
CA GLY A 97 1.17 -17.72 -6.02
C GLY A 97 -0.09 -17.34 -6.81
N ASP A 98 -1.16 -16.87 -6.15
CA ASP A 98 -2.42 -16.49 -6.83
C ASP A 98 -2.30 -15.10 -7.47
N PRO A 99 -2.36 -14.96 -8.82
CA PRO A 99 -2.19 -13.68 -9.54
C PRO A 99 -3.12 -12.54 -9.10
N ARG A 100 -4.23 -12.86 -8.44
CA ARG A 100 -5.20 -11.87 -7.92
C ARG A 100 -4.88 -11.41 -6.51
N LEU A 101 -4.05 -12.15 -5.77
CA LEU A 101 -3.78 -11.94 -4.36
C LEU A 101 -2.30 -11.62 -4.06
N GLN A 102 -1.39 -11.77 -5.03
CA GLN A 102 0.07 -11.67 -4.86
C GLN A 102 0.52 -10.45 -4.03
N ALA A 103 0.14 -9.24 -4.46
CA ALA A 103 0.53 -8.00 -3.77
C ALA A 103 -0.10 -7.90 -2.36
N HIS A 104 -1.31 -8.41 -2.19
CA HIS A 104 -2.02 -8.40 -0.92
C HIS A 104 -1.41 -9.38 0.09
N ALA A 105 -1.05 -10.58 -0.37
CA ALA A 105 -0.35 -11.59 0.42
C ALA A 105 1.06 -11.11 0.82
N ALA A 106 1.82 -10.51 -0.10
CA ALA A 106 3.11 -9.89 0.20
C ALA A 106 2.96 -8.75 1.24
N SER A 107 1.90 -7.95 1.15
CA SER A 107 1.61 -6.91 2.15
C SER A 107 1.25 -7.49 3.52
N ALA A 108 0.49 -8.59 3.56
CA ALA A 108 0.16 -9.27 4.80
C ALA A 108 1.40 -9.89 5.45
N LEU A 109 2.33 -10.42 4.65
CA LEU A 109 3.63 -10.91 5.13
C LEU A 109 4.43 -9.81 5.82
N ILE A 110 4.48 -8.58 5.28
CA ILE A 110 5.15 -7.44 5.94
C ILE A 110 4.59 -7.23 7.35
N ASN A 111 3.27 -7.26 7.51
CA ASN A 111 2.64 -7.06 8.82
C ASN A 111 2.91 -8.21 9.78
N PHE A 112 2.86 -9.45 9.30
CA PHE A 112 3.20 -10.63 10.11
C PHE A 112 4.66 -10.57 10.56
N ASN A 113 5.56 -10.21 9.65
CA ASN A 113 6.99 -10.23 9.85
C ASN A 113 7.51 -9.20 10.86
N LYS A 114 6.79 -8.10 11.14
CA LYS A 114 7.22 -7.05 12.09
C LYS A 114 7.70 -7.57 13.45
N ASN A 115 7.09 -8.64 13.95
CA ASN A 115 7.42 -9.24 15.26
C ASN A 115 7.98 -10.67 15.13
N CYS A 116 8.46 -11.08 13.96
CA CYS A 116 9.11 -12.38 13.78
C CYS A 116 10.58 -12.31 14.20
N THR A 117 11.07 -13.38 14.82
CA THR A 117 12.51 -13.57 15.08
C THR A 117 13.17 -14.32 13.91
N PRO A 118 14.51 -14.24 13.76
CA PRO A 118 15.23 -14.99 12.73
C PRO A 118 14.93 -16.49 12.78
N ASP A 119 14.88 -17.10 13.97
CA ASP A 119 14.61 -18.53 14.15
C ASP A 119 13.24 -18.95 13.62
N MET A 120 12.24 -18.08 13.75
CA MET A 120 10.89 -18.34 13.23
C MET A 120 10.84 -18.30 11.70
N LEU A 121 11.63 -17.41 11.08
CA LEU A 121 11.65 -17.23 9.63
C LEU A 121 12.49 -18.29 8.93
N THR A 122 13.60 -18.70 9.55
CA THR A 122 14.63 -19.59 8.97
C THR A 122 14.06 -20.78 8.19
N PRO A 123 13.06 -21.54 8.70
CA PRO A 123 12.53 -22.70 7.99
C PRO A 123 11.72 -22.36 6.73
N TYR A 124 11.27 -21.11 6.59
CA TYR A 124 10.35 -20.66 5.55
C TYR A 124 11.00 -19.69 4.56
N LEU A 125 12.24 -19.24 4.83
CA LEU A 125 12.90 -18.22 4.00
C LEU A 125 13.02 -18.67 2.53
N ASP A 126 13.31 -19.94 2.25
CA ASP A 126 13.48 -20.42 0.88
C ASP A 126 12.18 -20.30 0.08
N GLU A 127 11.05 -20.67 0.69
CA GLU A 127 9.72 -20.58 0.09
C GLU A 127 9.29 -19.12 -0.09
N ILE A 128 9.49 -18.29 0.95
CA ILE A 128 9.13 -16.87 0.94
C ILE A 128 9.94 -16.11 -0.11
N VAL A 129 11.26 -16.24 -0.13
CA VAL A 129 12.14 -15.53 -1.06
C VAL A 129 11.85 -15.97 -2.50
N SER A 130 11.63 -17.27 -2.73
CA SER A 130 11.27 -17.78 -4.05
C SER A 130 9.94 -17.21 -4.53
N ALA A 131 8.91 -17.17 -3.68
CA ALA A 131 7.63 -16.56 -4.01
C ALA A 131 7.79 -15.07 -4.35
N LEU A 132 8.55 -14.31 -3.55
CA LEU A 132 8.82 -12.89 -3.80
C LEU A 132 9.59 -12.65 -5.10
N CYS A 133 10.55 -13.52 -5.44
CA CYS A 133 11.27 -13.45 -6.72
C CYS A 133 10.33 -13.61 -7.91
N LEU A 134 9.36 -14.53 -7.84
CA LEU A 134 8.34 -14.69 -8.89
C LEU A 134 7.49 -13.43 -9.06
N LEU A 135 7.15 -12.74 -7.97
CA LEU A 135 6.47 -11.46 -8.03
C LEU A 135 7.33 -10.39 -8.72
N LEU A 136 8.63 -10.35 -8.46
CA LEU A 136 9.57 -9.43 -9.13
C LEU A 136 9.67 -9.70 -10.63
N GLN A 137 9.68 -10.97 -11.05
CA GLN A 137 9.68 -11.41 -12.44
C GLN A 137 8.40 -11.05 -13.20
N SER A 138 7.23 -11.25 -12.58
CA SER A 138 5.92 -10.98 -13.19
C SER A 138 5.66 -9.49 -13.48
N GLY A 139 6.57 -8.62 -13.00
CA GLY A 139 6.40 -7.19 -12.86
C GLY A 139 6.49 -6.35 -14.12
N ASN A 140 6.82 -6.92 -15.29
CA ASN A 140 6.85 -6.17 -16.55
C ASN A 140 5.51 -5.50 -16.90
N ASN A 141 4.40 -5.83 -16.23
CA ASN A 141 3.08 -5.21 -16.44
C ASN A 141 2.39 -4.62 -15.18
N LYS A 142 2.97 -4.72 -13.96
CA LYS A 142 2.27 -4.32 -12.71
C LYS A 142 3.22 -3.76 -11.63
N PHE A 143 3.48 -2.46 -11.68
CA PHE A 143 4.32 -1.72 -10.72
C PHE A 143 4.03 -2.04 -9.24
N TRP A 144 2.76 -2.07 -8.82
CA TRP A 144 2.39 -2.29 -7.41
C TRP A 144 2.73 -3.70 -6.89
N VAL A 145 2.84 -4.70 -7.79
CA VAL A 145 3.24 -6.06 -7.39
C VAL A 145 4.74 -6.10 -7.08
N GLN A 146 5.56 -5.47 -7.93
CA GLN A 146 7.00 -5.35 -7.68
C GLN A 146 7.27 -4.52 -6.42
N GLU A 147 6.51 -3.44 -6.22
CA GLU A 147 6.64 -2.58 -5.06
C GLU A 147 6.33 -3.32 -3.75
N ALA A 148 5.25 -4.11 -3.71
CA ALA A 148 4.92 -4.97 -2.57
C ALA A 148 6.00 -6.04 -2.35
N ALA A 149 6.51 -6.67 -3.42
CA ALA A 149 7.53 -7.70 -3.34
C ALA A 149 8.87 -7.18 -2.81
N LEU A 150 9.35 -6.04 -3.32
CA LEU A 150 10.57 -5.40 -2.82
C LEU A 150 10.44 -4.99 -1.35
N THR A 151 9.27 -4.49 -0.95
CA THR A 151 9.03 -4.08 0.44
C THR A 151 8.99 -5.28 1.39
N ALA A 152 8.35 -6.37 0.97
CA ALA A 152 8.33 -7.62 1.72
C ALA A 152 9.72 -8.25 1.80
N LEU A 153 10.49 -8.24 0.71
CA LEU A 153 11.85 -8.77 0.68
C LEU A 153 12.77 -8.00 1.62
N ALA A 154 12.71 -6.67 1.62
CA ALA A 154 13.46 -5.84 2.58
C ALA A 154 13.03 -6.11 4.02
N SER A 155 11.72 -6.24 4.28
CA SER A 155 11.23 -6.55 5.64
C SER A 155 11.72 -7.93 6.12
N VAL A 156 11.67 -8.96 5.28
CA VAL A 156 12.20 -10.29 5.63
C VAL A 156 13.69 -10.22 5.92
N ALA A 157 14.43 -9.42 5.14
CA ALA A 157 15.86 -9.18 5.37
C ALA A 157 16.14 -8.47 6.71
N ASP A 158 15.32 -7.47 7.08
CA ASP A 158 15.45 -6.75 8.37
C ASP A 158 15.34 -7.69 9.58
N ASN A 159 14.50 -8.72 9.49
CA ASN A 159 14.21 -9.67 10.57
C ASN A 159 14.99 -10.99 10.46
N SER A 160 15.89 -11.12 9.47
CA SER A 160 16.77 -12.29 9.29
C SER A 160 18.21 -11.94 9.68
N THR A 161 19.03 -12.94 9.97
CA THR A 161 20.48 -12.67 10.11
C THR A 161 21.10 -12.41 8.75
N GLN A 162 22.18 -11.62 8.72
CA GLN A 162 22.89 -11.32 7.47
C GLN A 162 23.37 -12.62 6.78
N GLU A 163 23.88 -13.59 7.55
CA GLU A 163 24.32 -14.89 7.03
C GLU A 163 23.18 -15.68 6.37
N GLN A 164 22.01 -15.72 7.01
CA GLN A 164 20.83 -16.41 6.49
C GLN A 164 20.32 -15.77 5.20
N PHE A 165 20.41 -14.45 5.09
CA PHE A 165 19.92 -13.72 3.92
C PHE A 165 20.95 -13.70 2.77
N GLN A 166 22.25 -13.77 3.08
CA GLN A 166 23.34 -13.73 2.09
C GLN A 166 23.21 -14.82 1.02
N LYS A 167 22.72 -16.02 1.39
CA LYS A 167 22.58 -17.15 0.46
C LYS A 167 21.62 -16.87 -0.72
N TYR A 168 20.74 -15.87 -0.58
CA TYR A 168 19.80 -15.47 -1.64
C TYR A 168 20.36 -14.39 -2.57
N TYR A 169 21.61 -13.93 -2.36
CA TYR A 169 22.22 -12.87 -3.16
C TYR A 169 22.10 -13.14 -4.66
N ASP A 170 22.59 -14.30 -5.11
CA ASP A 170 22.64 -14.65 -6.53
C ASP A 170 21.25 -14.82 -7.14
N GLN A 171 20.28 -15.26 -6.33
CA GLN A 171 18.89 -15.41 -6.75
C GLN A 171 18.21 -14.05 -6.91
N VAL A 172 18.41 -13.11 -5.99
CA VAL A 172 17.63 -11.86 -5.92
C VAL A 172 18.29 -10.72 -6.72
N MET A 173 19.61 -10.64 -6.73
CA MET A 173 20.37 -9.54 -7.34
C MET A 173 20.06 -9.29 -8.83
N PRO A 174 19.84 -10.31 -9.68
CA PRO A 174 19.46 -10.08 -11.09
C PRO A 174 18.19 -9.23 -11.23
N TYR A 175 17.16 -9.46 -10.41
CA TYR A 175 15.92 -8.69 -10.47
C TYR A 175 16.12 -7.25 -10.01
N LEU A 176 16.92 -7.04 -8.96
CA LEU A 176 17.24 -5.70 -8.46
C LEU A 176 18.00 -4.89 -9.51
N LYS A 177 19.02 -5.49 -10.14
CA LYS A 177 19.76 -4.87 -11.25
C LYS A 177 18.84 -4.55 -12.43
N ALA A 178 17.96 -5.47 -12.83
CA ALA A 178 16.99 -5.22 -13.89
C ALA A 178 16.10 -4.00 -13.60
N ILE A 179 15.55 -3.92 -12.38
CA ILE A 179 14.72 -2.78 -11.92
C ILE A 179 15.51 -1.46 -11.94
N LEU A 180 16.81 -1.50 -11.61
CA LEU A 180 17.69 -0.33 -11.64
C LEU A 180 18.00 0.18 -13.06
N LEU A 181 18.00 -0.72 -14.04
CA LEU A 181 18.30 -0.42 -15.44
C LEU A 181 17.05 0.06 -16.23
N VAL A 182 15.84 -0.05 -15.67
CA VAL A 182 14.62 0.49 -16.29
C VAL A 182 14.72 2.01 -16.48
N SER A 183 14.19 2.50 -17.61
CA SER A 183 14.29 3.90 -18.05
C SER A 183 14.00 4.93 -16.95
N LYS A 184 14.75 6.04 -16.96
CA LYS A 184 14.73 7.07 -15.91
C LYS A 184 13.50 7.98 -15.94
N ASP A 185 12.68 7.90 -17.00
CA ASP A 185 11.68 8.91 -17.33
C ASP A 185 10.32 8.73 -16.61
N GLU A 186 10.10 7.61 -15.89
CA GLU A 186 8.84 7.35 -15.20
C GLU A 186 8.98 7.38 -13.66
N LYS A 187 8.12 8.16 -12.97
CA LYS A 187 8.13 8.28 -11.49
C LYS A 187 7.90 6.94 -10.78
N ALA A 188 7.12 6.03 -11.37
CA ALA A 188 6.94 4.66 -10.89
C ALA A 188 8.28 3.88 -10.92
N SER A 189 9.06 4.03 -12.00
CA SER A 189 10.42 3.50 -12.08
C SER A 189 11.34 4.09 -11.00
N CYS A 190 11.21 5.37 -10.64
CA CYS A 190 11.97 5.97 -9.54
C CYS A 190 11.72 5.27 -8.18
N MET A 191 10.46 5.01 -7.82
CA MET A 191 10.12 4.37 -6.54
C MET A 191 10.63 2.93 -6.45
N LEU A 192 10.52 2.16 -7.54
CA LEU A 192 11.09 0.80 -7.60
C LEU A 192 12.60 0.83 -7.42
N ARG A 193 13.29 1.80 -8.03
CA ARG A 193 14.75 1.96 -7.89
C ARG A 193 15.17 2.25 -6.45
N VAL A 194 14.43 3.09 -5.73
CA VAL A 194 14.70 3.37 -4.31
C VAL A 194 14.55 2.10 -3.46
N LYS A 195 13.46 1.34 -3.65
CA LYS A 195 13.22 0.10 -2.90
C LYS A 195 14.21 -1.00 -3.28
N ALA A 196 14.60 -1.09 -4.54
CA ALA A 196 15.63 -2.01 -5.00
C ALA A 196 16.98 -1.70 -4.38
N LYS A 197 17.39 -0.42 -4.33
CA LYS A 197 18.61 0.02 -3.63
C LYS A 197 18.59 -0.37 -2.15
N ARG A 198 17.46 -0.20 -1.46
CA ARG A 198 17.31 -0.67 -0.08
C ARG A 198 17.56 -2.17 0.04
N CYS A 199 16.95 -2.97 -0.83
CA CYS A 199 17.14 -4.43 -0.82
C CYS A 199 18.62 -4.81 -1.02
N ILE A 200 19.34 -4.14 -1.93
CA ILE A 200 20.79 -4.34 -2.13
C ILE A 200 21.58 -4.07 -0.84
N GLY A 201 21.20 -3.05 -0.07
CA GLY A 201 21.85 -2.72 1.19
C GLY A 201 21.88 -3.88 2.21
N HIS A 202 20.83 -4.70 2.23
CA HIS A 202 20.77 -5.88 3.12
C HIS A 202 21.74 -7.02 2.69
N PHE A 203 22.08 -7.09 1.40
CA PHE A 203 22.93 -8.13 0.83
C PHE A 203 24.43 -7.82 0.85
N VAL A 204 24.79 -6.54 0.76
CA VAL A 204 26.20 -6.12 0.72
C VAL A 204 26.74 -5.89 2.13
N GLY A 205 25.87 -5.70 3.12
CA GLY A 205 26.24 -5.27 4.47
C GLY A 205 26.60 -3.78 4.49
N LYS A 206 26.42 -3.14 5.64
CA LYS A 206 26.61 -1.69 5.80
C LYS A 206 28.08 -1.26 5.56
N ASP A 207 29.04 -2.16 5.80
CA ASP A 207 30.48 -1.84 5.74
C ASP A 207 31.14 -2.05 4.37
N LYS A 208 30.64 -2.95 3.52
CA LYS A 208 31.26 -3.25 2.21
C LYS A 208 30.76 -2.39 1.05
N PHE A 209 29.77 -1.53 1.28
CA PHE A 209 29.28 -0.58 0.26
C PHE A 209 30.36 0.44 -0.17
N ARG A 210 31.46 0.54 0.59
CA ARG A 210 32.59 1.45 0.33
C ARG A 210 33.68 0.89 -0.59
N ASP A 211 33.88 -0.44 -0.64
CA ASP A 211 35.14 -1.02 -1.12
C ASP A 211 35.06 -1.82 -2.44
N ASP A 212 33.93 -1.78 -3.17
CA ASP A 212 33.82 -2.53 -4.43
C ASP A 212 34.39 -1.76 -5.63
N PRO A 213 35.42 -2.26 -6.35
CA PRO A 213 36.02 -1.56 -7.49
C PRO A 213 35.37 -2.01 -8.82
N LYS A 214 34.75 -1.04 -9.51
CA LYS A 214 34.24 -1.01 -10.92
C LYS A 214 32.75 -1.35 -11.14
N PRO A 215 32.19 -1.00 -12.32
CA PRO A 215 31.76 0.32 -12.78
C PRO A 215 30.34 0.67 -12.28
N VAL A 216 29.91 0.15 -11.13
CA VAL A 216 28.65 0.58 -10.52
C VAL A 216 28.79 1.99 -9.94
N ASN A 217 30.00 2.39 -9.56
CA ASN A 217 30.24 3.62 -8.79
C ASN A 217 30.14 4.96 -9.54
N SER A 218 30.26 5.01 -10.87
CA SER A 218 30.18 6.30 -11.58
C SER A 218 28.76 6.90 -11.65
N SER A 219 27.71 6.10 -11.40
CA SER A 219 26.35 6.61 -11.22
C SER A 219 25.89 6.67 -9.76
N PHE A 220 26.74 6.29 -8.80
CA PHE A 220 26.39 6.20 -7.38
C PHE A 220 26.94 7.38 -6.56
N TYR A 221 27.99 8.08 -7.02
CA TYR A 221 28.66 9.13 -6.26
C TYR A 221 28.23 10.58 -6.54
N ASP A 222 27.03 10.80 -7.07
CA ASP A 222 26.41 12.14 -7.10
C ASP A 222 25.03 12.19 -6.40
N ALA A 223 24.74 11.19 -5.56
CA ALA A 223 23.48 11.04 -4.80
C ALA A 223 23.60 11.46 -3.31
N ASN A 224 24.59 12.30 -3.00
CA ASN A 224 24.96 12.72 -1.65
C ASN A 224 23.98 13.72 -1.04
N SER A 225 22.87 13.26 -0.47
CA SER A 225 22.11 14.13 0.41
C SER A 225 21.24 13.38 1.41
N VAL A 226 21.36 13.79 2.68
CA VAL A 226 20.39 13.56 3.76
C VAL A 226 18.94 13.76 3.27
N TYR A 227 18.69 14.59 2.25
CA TYR A 227 17.39 14.73 1.60
C TYR A 227 16.85 13.42 1.00
N HIS A 228 17.69 12.58 0.38
CA HIS A 228 17.24 11.30 -0.16
C HIS A 228 16.89 10.31 0.96
N GLU A 229 17.70 10.26 2.01
CA GLU A 229 17.44 9.44 3.19
C GLU A 229 16.13 9.84 3.88
N LEU A 230 15.87 11.14 3.99
CA LEU A 230 14.60 11.66 4.48
C LEU A 230 13.43 11.26 3.59
N LEU A 231 13.56 11.33 2.26
CA LEU A 231 12.52 10.85 1.34
C LEU A 231 12.24 9.35 1.50
N VAL A 232 13.28 8.55 1.79
CA VAL A 232 13.13 7.13 2.10
C VAL A 232 12.30 6.96 3.37
N VAL A 233 12.64 7.64 4.47
CA VAL A 233 11.89 7.60 5.75
C VAL A 233 10.44 7.99 5.54
N LEU A 234 10.19 9.10 4.85
CA LEU A 234 8.83 9.58 4.55
C LEU A 234 8.02 8.59 3.70
N GLY A 235 8.68 7.74 2.93
CA GLY A 235 8.05 6.68 2.14
C GLY A 235 7.41 5.56 2.95
N TYR A 236 7.81 5.36 4.22
CA TYR A 236 7.23 4.34 5.10
C TYR A 236 5.91 4.76 5.74
N TYR A 237 5.66 6.07 5.83
CA TYR A 237 4.51 6.60 6.57
C TYR A 237 3.33 6.82 5.65
N TRP A 238 2.35 5.91 5.76
CA TRP A 238 1.21 5.89 4.86
C TRP A 238 0.39 7.18 4.93
N ASN A 239 0.13 7.73 6.11
CA ASN A 239 -0.62 8.98 6.25
C ASN A 239 0.28 10.21 6.42
N GLY A 240 1.58 10.08 6.15
CA GLY A 240 2.57 11.09 6.50
C GLY A 240 3.04 11.00 7.95
N LEU A 241 4.19 11.61 8.19
CA LEU A 241 4.90 11.57 9.45
C LEU A 241 4.78 12.93 10.14
N SER A 242 4.56 12.96 11.45
CA SER A 242 4.63 14.21 12.20
C SER A 242 6.03 14.80 12.06
N VAL A 243 6.14 16.10 11.82
CA VAL A 243 7.44 16.79 11.72
C VAL A 243 8.26 16.60 12.99
N SER A 244 7.61 16.51 14.16
CA SER A 244 8.26 16.24 15.45
C SER A 244 8.93 14.86 15.51
N ASP A 245 8.35 13.88 14.84
CA ASP A 245 8.75 12.46 14.94
C ASP A 245 9.77 12.08 13.85
N LEU A 246 10.05 13.00 12.93
CA LEU A 246 10.97 12.80 11.81
C LEU A 246 12.40 12.43 12.26
N PRO A 247 13.01 13.08 13.28
CA PRO A 247 14.36 12.71 13.73
C PRO A 247 14.40 11.34 14.38
N LEU A 248 13.39 11.02 15.19
CA LEU A 248 13.30 9.71 15.85
C LEU A 248 13.17 8.62 14.79
N SER A 249 12.24 8.80 13.85
CA SER A 249 12.03 7.88 12.74
C SER A 249 13.30 7.71 11.89
N TYR A 250 13.98 8.81 11.57
CA TYR A 250 15.25 8.78 10.86
C TYR A 250 16.32 7.98 11.63
N SER A 251 16.44 8.22 12.94
CA SER A 251 17.39 7.51 13.78
C SER A 251 17.08 6.02 13.87
N THR A 252 15.80 5.63 13.94
CA THR A 252 15.39 4.23 13.89
C THR A 252 15.73 3.58 12.54
N HIS A 253 15.61 4.33 11.44
CA HIS A 253 15.86 3.80 10.09
C HIS A 253 17.35 3.69 9.73
N PHE A 254 18.18 4.62 10.20
CA PHE A 254 19.59 4.71 9.80
C PHE A 254 20.58 4.43 10.91
N ASP A 255 20.10 4.18 12.14
CA ASP A 255 20.93 3.93 13.32
C ASP A 255 21.93 5.06 13.60
N ARG A 256 21.49 6.30 13.35
CA ARG A 256 22.24 7.54 13.59
C ARG A 256 21.32 8.74 13.69
N SER A 257 21.74 9.76 14.43
CA SER A 257 20.97 11.00 14.51
C SER A 257 20.91 11.73 13.16
N LEU A 258 19.78 12.40 12.92
CA LEU A 258 19.64 13.31 11.78
C LEU A 258 20.47 14.56 12.04
N ASP A 259 21.70 14.59 11.52
CA ASP A 259 22.57 15.77 11.61
C ASP A 259 22.20 16.79 10.53
N TYR A 260 21.15 17.57 10.79
CA TYR A 260 20.76 18.67 9.92
C TYR A 260 21.62 19.92 10.13
N LYS A 261 22.41 20.00 11.21
CA LYS A 261 23.28 21.16 11.48
C LYS A 261 24.43 21.25 10.48
N SER A 262 25.02 20.11 10.09
CA SER A 262 26.04 20.07 9.03
C SER A 262 25.53 20.48 7.65
N LEU A 263 24.21 20.52 7.44
CA LEU A 263 23.56 21.04 6.24
C LEU A 263 23.28 22.55 6.31
N GLY A 264 23.80 23.22 7.34
CA GLY A 264 23.59 24.64 7.58
C GLY A 264 22.12 24.99 7.79
N VAL A 265 21.38 24.16 8.52
CA VAL A 265 20.02 24.47 9.01
C VAL A 265 19.93 24.24 10.51
N THR A 266 19.07 25.02 11.16
CA THR A 266 18.92 25.09 12.62
C THR A 266 17.71 24.32 13.13
N SER A 267 16.76 23.99 12.25
CA SER A 267 15.55 23.22 12.59
C SER A 267 15.17 22.24 11.49
N ILE A 268 14.33 21.26 11.85
CA ILE A 268 13.74 20.30 10.90
C ILE A 268 12.83 21.02 9.91
N GLU A 269 12.13 22.07 10.36
CA GLU A 269 11.24 22.84 9.50
C GLU A 269 12.04 23.56 8.41
N GLU A 270 13.19 24.17 8.77
CA GLU A 270 14.11 24.78 7.82
C GLU A 270 14.72 23.76 6.86
N LEU A 271 15.02 22.54 7.35
CA LEU A 271 15.46 21.43 6.52
C LEU A 271 14.41 21.05 5.47
N LEU A 272 13.14 20.94 5.87
CA LEU A 272 12.03 20.62 4.98
C LEU A 272 11.75 21.76 3.99
N VAL A 273 11.92 23.01 4.39
CA VAL A 273 11.87 24.16 3.49
C VAL A 273 12.97 24.06 2.42
N LYS A 274 14.21 23.72 2.81
CA LYS A 274 15.30 23.46 1.84
C LYS A 274 15.00 22.27 0.92
N MET A 275 14.27 21.26 1.38
CA MET A 275 13.84 20.13 0.53
C MET A 275 12.82 20.55 -0.54
N GLY A 276 12.14 21.69 -0.37
CA GLY A 276 11.28 22.31 -1.37
C GLY A 276 10.21 21.38 -1.92
N ASP A 277 10.14 21.27 -3.24
CA ASP A 277 9.13 20.51 -4.00
C ASP A 277 9.22 18.99 -3.80
N ARG A 278 10.27 18.49 -3.15
CA ARG A 278 10.45 17.05 -2.88
C ARG A 278 9.52 16.55 -1.78
N VAL A 279 9.07 17.43 -0.90
CA VAL A 279 8.21 17.12 0.24
C VAL A 279 6.91 17.90 0.18
N HIS A 280 5.88 17.34 0.81
CA HIS A 280 4.59 17.97 0.96
C HIS A 280 4.27 18.06 2.45
N TRP A 281 4.11 19.29 2.95
CA TRP A 281 3.70 19.59 4.31
C TRP A 281 2.22 19.94 4.40
N ARG A 282 1.60 19.57 5.52
CA ARG A 282 0.25 19.99 5.87
C ARG A 282 0.16 20.23 7.37
N GLU A 283 -0.70 21.15 7.76
CA GLU A 283 -1.03 21.38 9.16
C GLU A 283 -2.47 20.92 9.39
N HIS A 284 -2.67 20.12 10.43
CA HIS A 284 -4.01 19.70 10.81
C HIS A 284 -4.77 20.88 11.43
N ARG A 285 -5.97 21.21 10.93
CA ARG A 285 -6.69 22.45 11.27
C ARG A 285 -6.94 22.60 12.78
N GLU A 286 -7.36 21.53 13.45
CA GLU A 286 -7.72 21.51 14.88
C GLU A 286 -6.50 21.37 15.79
N SER A 287 -5.79 20.25 15.70
CA SER A 287 -4.64 19.94 16.55
C SER A 287 -3.37 20.74 16.26
N LYS A 288 -3.30 21.49 15.16
CA LYS A 288 -2.11 22.25 14.71
C LYS A 288 -0.85 21.42 14.49
N VAL A 289 -0.96 20.09 14.48
CA VAL A 289 0.16 19.19 14.22
C VAL A 289 0.54 19.25 12.74
N LYS A 290 1.84 19.44 12.48
CA LYS A 290 2.40 19.46 11.12
C LYS A 290 2.80 18.05 10.70
N TYR A 291 2.34 17.64 9.53
CA TYR A 291 2.70 16.37 8.90
C TYR A 291 3.48 16.63 7.62
N VAL A 292 4.46 15.77 7.36
CA VAL A 292 5.28 15.78 6.16
C VAL A 292 5.17 14.45 5.42
N MET A 293 5.16 14.53 4.09
CA MET A 293 5.12 13.39 3.17
C MET A 293 6.09 13.63 2.01
N SER A 294 6.49 12.57 1.32
CA SER A 294 7.12 12.73 0.01
C SER A 294 6.09 13.30 -0.98
N ALA A 295 6.45 14.37 -1.69
CA ALA A 295 5.59 14.96 -2.71
C ALA A 295 5.29 13.96 -3.83
N SER A 296 6.27 13.12 -4.18
CA SER A 296 6.11 12.06 -5.20
C SER A 296 5.02 11.04 -4.81
N VAL A 297 4.96 10.65 -3.54
CA VAL A 297 3.96 9.71 -3.02
C VAL A 297 2.57 10.34 -3.06
N VAL A 298 2.45 11.60 -2.65
CA VAL A 298 1.19 12.36 -2.70
C VAL A 298 0.67 12.47 -4.14
N GLU A 299 1.53 12.84 -5.08
CA GLU A 299 1.18 12.96 -6.50
C GLU A 299 0.71 11.63 -7.09
N VAL A 300 1.42 10.53 -6.82
CA VAL A 300 1.05 9.19 -7.29
C VAL A 300 -0.34 8.81 -6.77
N ARG A 301 -0.61 9.03 -5.49
CA ARG A 301 -1.91 8.70 -4.90
C ARG A 301 -3.04 9.53 -5.47
N ARG A 302 -2.79 10.82 -5.69
CA ARG A 302 -3.78 11.72 -6.32
C ARG A 302 -4.08 11.28 -7.75
N ARG A 303 -3.05 10.91 -8.52
CA ARG A 303 -3.20 10.52 -9.92
C ARG A 303 -3.85 9.14 -10.10
N LEU A 304 -3.44 8.14 -9.33
CA LEU A 304 -3.84 6.74 -9.54
C LEU A 304 -5.14 6.37 -8.80
N TYR A 305 -5.43 7.01 -7.67
CA TYR A 305 -6.60 6.67 -6.86
C TYR A 305 -7.59 7.83 -6.81
N LEU A 306 -7.17 8.98 -6.28
CA LEU A 306 -8.10 10.09 -6.01
C LEU A 306 -8.83 10.56 -7.27
N LYS A 307 -8.08 10.85 -8.33
CA LYS A 307 -8.62 11.43 -9.55
C LYS A 307 -9.59 10.47 -10.27
N PRO A 308 -9.25 9.18 -10.49
CA PRO A 308 -10.20 8.19 -10.98
C PRO A 308 -11.44 8.01 -10.09
N ASP A 309 -11.25 8.00 -8.76
CA ASP A 309 -12.35 7.82 -7.82
C ASP A 309 -13.35 8.97 -7.90
N VAL A 310 -12.86 10.22 -7.79
CA VAL A 310 -13.70 11.42 -7.87
C VAL A 310 -14.39 11.50 -9.23
N GLN A 311 -13.70 11.13 -10.31
CA GLN A 311 -14.30 11.08 -11.64
C GLN A 311 -15.44 10.05 -11.72
N THR A 312 -15.27 8.90 -11.06
CA THR A 312 -16.30 7.85 -10.98
C THR A 312 -17.50 8.37 -10.20
N LEU A 313 -17.29 9.04 -9.07
CA LEU A 313 -18.38 9.66 -8.30
C LEU A 313 -19.16 10.68 -9.12
N LEU A 314 -18.46 11.59 -9.82
CA LEU A 314 -19.14 12.58 -10.66
C LEU A 314 -19.96 11.90 -11.75
N ASN A 315 -19.47 10.81 -12.36
CA ASN A 315 -20.25 10.08 -13.36
C ASN A 315 -21.51 9.42 -12.74
N SER A 316 -21.40 8.88 -11.53
CA SER A 316 -22.52 8.26 -10.81
C SER A 316 -23.57 9.29 -10.34
N HIS A 317 -23.17 10.53 -10.10
CA HIS A 317 -24.03 11.60 -9.58
C HIS A 317 -24.33 12.69 -10.62
N HIS A 318 -24.51 12.30 -11.90
CA HIS A 318 -24.90 13.21 -12.98
C HIS A 318 -24.00 14.44 -13.20
N GLY A 319 -22.74 14.36 -12.75
CA GLY A 319 -21.73 15.41 -12.90
C GLY A 319 -21.73 16.46 -11.79
N GLU A 320 -22.51 16.29 -10.72
CA GLU A 320 -22.63 17.24 -9.62
C GLU A 320 -22.71 16.53 -8.26
N ILE A 321 -21.94 16.99 -7.28
CA ILE A 321 -21.94 16.45 -5.90
C ILE A 321 -21.95 17.61 -4.91
N LYS A 322 -22.87 17.60 -3.94
CA LYS A 322 -22.87 18.62 -2.87
C LYS A 322 -21.71 18.41 -1.91
N PHE A 323 -21.11 19.50 -1.42
CA PHE A 323 -19.98 19.42 -0.49
C PHE A 323 -20.32 18.61 0.77
N GLY A 324 -21.48 18.88 1.38
CA GLY A 324 -21.87 18.26 2.65
C GLY A 324 -22.16 16.76 2.60
N ILE A 325 -22.23 16.15 1.42
CA ILE A 325 -22.50 14.71 1.25
C ILE A 325 -21.35 13.97 0.58
N PHE A 326 -20.24 14.64 0.28
CA PHE A 326 -19.16 14.06 -0.53
C PHE A 326 -18.59 12.78 0.10
N GLU A 327 -18.30 12.81 1.39
CA GLU A 327 -17.76 11.67 2.14
C GLU A 327 -18.75 10.51 2.20
N ASP A 328 -20.04 10.79 2.38
CA ASP A 328 -21.11 9.79 2.40
C ASP A 328 -21.27 9.12 1.04
N VAL A 329 -21.26 9.92 -0.03
CA VAL A 329 -21.28 9.47 -1.42
C VAL A 329 -20.03 8.65 -1.76
N TYR A 330 -18.86 9.08 -1.30
CA TYR A 330 -17.61 8.33 -1.46
C TYR A 330 -17.69 6.98 -0.72
N TRP A 331 -18.19 6.97 0.51
CA TRP A 331 -18.42 5.76 1.29
C TRP A 331 -19.41 4.84 0.59
N ASP A 332 -20.52 5.35 0.08
CA ASP A 332 -21.54 4.52 -0.57
C ASP A 332 -21.00 3.85 -1.84
N GLN A 333 -20.27 4.58 -2.68
CA GLN A 333 -19.70 4.05 -3.91
C GLN A 333 -18.55 3.06 -3.67
N PHE A 334 -17.63 3.35 -2.75
CA PHE A 334 -16.37 2.61 -2.61
C PHE A 334 -16.27 1.75 -1.35
N LYS A 335 -17.23 1.88 -0.43
CA LYS A 335 -17.28 1.18 0.86
C LYS A 335 -15.99 1.34 1.70
N ARG A 336 -15.39 2.53 1.66
CA ARG A 336 -14.18 2.90 2.42
C ARG A 336 -14.23 4.36 2.86
N ILE A 337 -13.67 4.66 4.03
CA ILE A 337 -13.61 6.03 4.57
C ILE A 337 -12.65 6.86 3.71
N PHE A 338 -13.06 8.07 3.36
CA PHE A 338 -12.20 9.01 2.65
C PHE A 338 -11.21 9.67 3.60
N HIS A 339 -9.92 9.40 3.45
CA HIS A 339 -8.88 9.98 4.29
C HIS A 339 -8.13 11.10 3.54
N TYR A 340 -8.44 12.37 3.84
CA TYR A 340 -7.77 13.53 3.24
C TYR A 340 -6.23 13.46 3.37
N GLY A 341 -5.73 13.12 4.56
CA GLY A 341 -4.29 13.03 4.82
C GLY A 341 -3.56 12.00 3.93
N PHE A 342 -4.24 10.93 3.49
CA PHE A 342 -3.65 9.96 2.56
C PHE A 342 -3.26 10.58 1.22
N TYR A 343 -4.01 11.60 0.79
CA TYR A 343 -3.77 12.34 -0.45
C TYR A 343 -3.01 13.65 -0.21
N GLY A 344 -2.46 13.87 0.99
CA GLY A 344 -1.85 15.16 1.35
C GLY A 344 -2.87 16.30 1.28
N LEU A 345 -4.13 16.06 1.61
CA LEU A 345 -5.18 17.07 1.65
C LEU A 345 -5.56 17.34 3.10
N THR A 346 -6.14 18.51 3.37
CA THR A 346 -6.66 18.87 4.70
C THR A 346 -8.18 18.76 4.78
N ASP A 347 -8.86 18.95 3.66
CA ASP A 347 -10.32 19.09 3.58
C ASP A 347 -10.78 19.05 2.11
N LEU A 348 -12.09 19.18 1.91
CA LEU A 348 -12.75 19.12 0.61
C LEU A 348 -12.44 20.33 -0.28
N ASP A 349 -12.24 21.53 0.29
CA ASP A 349 -11.80 22.70 -0.49
C ASP A 349 -10.40 22.44 -1.08
N HIS A 350 -9.47 21.92 -0.26
CA HIS A 350 -8.14 21.52 -0.73
C HIS A 350 -8.18 20.41 -1.79
N LEU A 351 -9.14 19.49 -1.71
CA LEU A 351 -9.36 18.47 -2.74
C LEU A 351 -9.73 19.13 -4.08
N CYS A 352 -10.66 20.07 -4.06
CA CYS A 352 -11.11 20.80 -5.25
C CYS A 352 -9.94 21.53 -5.91
N GLU A 353 -9.10 22.17 -5.10
CA GLU A 353 -7.94 22.91 -5.58
C GLU A 353 -6.84 22.01 -6.14
N ALA A 354 -6.64 20.85 -5.51
CA ALA A 354 -5.70 19.84 -6.00
C ALA A 354 -6.14 19.19 -7.32
N LEU A 355 -7.44 19.19 -7.62
CA LEU A 355 -8.04 18.60 -8.82
C LEU A 355 -8.74 19.64 -9.71
N LYS A 356 -8.33 20.92 -9.63
CA LYS A 356 -8.90 22.03 -10.41
C LYS A 356 -8.88 21.84 -11.93
N ASP A 357 -8.10 20.86 -12.41
CA ASP A 357 -8.03 20.52 -13.83
C ASP A 357 -9.22 19.68 -14.31
N ILE A 358 -9.96 19.06 -13.38
CA ILE A 358 -11.19 18.31 -13.66
C ILE A 358 -12.39 18.78 -12.84
N LEU A 359 -12.20 19.53 -11.75
CA LEU A 359 -13.25 20.02 -10.87
C LEU A 359 -13.46 21.54 -10.98
N GLU A 360 -14.71 21.96 -10.90
CA GLU A 360 -15.17 23.34 -10.68
C GLU A 360 -16.07 23.35 -9.45
N VAL A 361 -15.92 24.37 -8.59
CA VAL A 361 -16.79 24.59 -7.43
C VAL A 361 -17.77 25.69 -7.79
N GLU A 362 -19.07 25.40 -7.72
CA GLU A 362 -20.14 26.36 -7.95
C GLU A 362 -21.04 26.45 -6.71
N LEU A 363 -21.87 27.49 -6.64
CA LEU A 363 -23.00 27.54 -5.71
C LEU A 363 -24.25 27.06 -6.44
N ASP A 364 -25.00 26.15 -5.82
CA ASP A 364 -26.30 25.74 -6.33
C ASP A 364 -27.36 26.84 -6.11
N ARG A 365 -28.60 26.59 -6.55
CA ARG A 365 -29.70 27.55 -6.42
C ARG A 365 -30.07 27.87 -4.97
N SER A 366 -29.67 27.03 -4.01
CA SER A 366 -29.82 27.24 -2.57
C SER A 366 -28.63 27.95 -1.93
N GLY A 367 -27.56 28.25 -2.69
CA GLY A 367 -26.34 28.84 -2.16
C GLY A 367 -25.39 27.84 -1.50
N GLU A 368 -25.60 26.53 -1.67
CA GLU A 368 -24.69 25.50 -1.18
C GLU A 368 -23.56 25.24 -2.17
N LYS A 369 -22.34 24.98 -1.67
CA LYS A 369 -21.21 24.59 -2.51
C LYS A 369 -21.44 23.21 -3.14
N VAL A 370 -21.23 23.12 -4.45
CA VAL A 370 -21.29 21.88 -5.23
C VAL A 370 -20.03 21.71 -6.07
N ILE A 371 -19.58 20.46 -6.17
CA ILE A 371 -18.45 20.01 -6.99
C ILE A 371 -19.00 19.57 -8.35
N LYS A 372 -18.48 20.15 -9.43
CA LYS A 372 -18.85 19.80 -10.81
C LYS A 372 -17.65 19.43 -11.66
N ALA A 373 -17.88 18.69 -12.74
CA ALA A 373 -16.86 18.41 -13.75
C ALA A 373 -16.64 19.62 -14.68
N VAL A 374 -15.38 20.00 -14.92
CA VAL A 374 -14.98 21.07 -15.85
C VAL A 374 -15.57 20.83 -17.25
N LYS A 375 -16.21 21.85 -17.84
CA LYS A 375 -16.93 21.75 -19.14
C LYS A 375 -16.07 21.18 -20.30
N ARG A 376 -14.76 21.48 -20.33
CA ARG A 376 -13.82 20.97 -21.36
C ARG A 376 -13.53 19.46 -21.26
N TYR A 377 -13.58 18.89 -20.05
CA TYR A 377 -13.40 17.46 -19.85
C TYR A 377 -14.55 16.66 -20.49
N ASN A 378 -15.78 17.15 -20.31
CA ASN A 378 -16.99 16.58 -20.93
C ASN A 378 -16.93 16.58 -22.47
N LEU A 379 -16.31 17.60 -23.09
CA LEU A 379 -16.09 17.70 -24.54
C LEU A 379 -15.07 16.68 -25.07
N ARG A 380 -13.95 16.46 -24.37
CA ARG A 380 -12.95 15.43 -24.75
C ARG A 380 -13.51 14.01 -24.61
N LYS A 381 -14.36 13.76 -23.60
CA LYS A 381 -15.05 12.48 -23.41
C LYS A 381 -16.08 12.19 -24.51
N ARG A 382 -16.92 13.18 -24.87
CA ARG A 382 -17.87 13.04 -26.01
C ARG A 382 -17.14 12.69 -27.31
N LYS A 383 -16.00 13.34 -27.61
CA LYS A 383 -15.18 13.01 -28.79
C LYS A 383 -14.61 11.59 -28.75
N ARG A 384 -14.15 11.09 -27.59
CA ARG A 384 -13.64 9.71 -27.46
C ARG A 384 -14.75 8.64 -27.57
N GLN A 385 -15.93 8.91 -27.04
CA GLN A 385 -17.09 8.01 -27.15
C GLN A 385 -17.66 7.95 -28.57
N LEU A 386 -17.54 9.04 -29.35
CA LEU A 386 -17.92 9.07 -30.77
C LEU A 386 -16.90 8.39 -31.70
N SER A 387 -15.67 8.15 -31.24
CA SER A 387 -14.59 7.53 -32.03
C SER A 387 -14.42 6.01 -31.83
N GLU A 388 -15.16 5.41 -30.90
CA GLU A 388 -15.17 3.94 -30.75
C GLU A 388 -16.16 3.32 -31.74
N PRO A 389 -15.75 2.39 -32.62
CA PRO A 389 -16.66 1.72 -33.52
C PRO A 389 -17.64 0.86 -32.70
N GLY A 390 -18.94 1.16 -32.84
CA GLY A 390 -20.01 0.49 -32.10
C GLY A 390 -20.02 -1.03 -32.27
N PRO A 391 -20.65 -1.78 -31.33
CA PRO A 391 -20.66 -3.23 -31.36
C PRO A 391 -21.34 -3.72 -32.65
N ARG A 392 -20.64 -4.61 -33.39
CA ARG A 392 -21.19 -5.25 -34.59
C ARG A 392 -22.50 -5.98 -34.23
N PRO A 393 -23.57 -5.84 -35.04
CA PRO A 393 -24.82 -6.53 -34.78
C PRO A 393 -24.61 -8.05 -34.80
N LYS A 394 -25.06 -8.73 -33.73
CA LYS A 394 -25.05 -10.19 -33.64
C LYS A 394 -25.92 -10.77 -34.76
N LYS A 395 -25.34 -11.59 -35.63
CA LYS A 395 -26.09 -12.41 -36.59
C LYS A 395 -26.99 -13.37 -35.80
N ILE A 396 -28.30 -13.21 -35.97
CA ILE A 396 -29.32 -14.13 -35.47
C ILE A 396 -29.23 -15.40 -36.33
N ALA A 397 -28.99 -16.56 -35.70
CA ALA A 397 -29.01 -17.85 -36.39
C ALA A 397 -30.47 -18.26 -36.70
N PRO A 398 -30.76 -18.93 -37.82
CA PRO A 398 -32.12 -19.31 -38.17
C PRO A 398 -32.66 -20.39 -37.22
N SER A 399 -33.89 -20.22 -36.77
CA SER A 399 -34.63 -21.21 -35.99
C SER A 399 -34.82 -22.49 -36.79
N LYS A 400 -34.33 -23.62 -36.25
CA LYS A 400 -34.69 -24.94 -36.77
C LYS A 400 -36.14 -25.23 -36.39
N CYS A 401 -37.02 -25.25 -37.38
CA CYS A 401 -38.24 -26.07 -37.31
C CYS A 401 -37.84 -27.54 -37.38
N LYS A 402 -38.17 -28.31 -36.35
CA LYS A 402 -38.87 -29.60 -36.42
C LYS A 402 -39.25 -30.03 -35.02
#